data_AF-A0A314UQ23-F1
#
_entry.id   AF-A0A314UQ23-F1
#
_cell.length_a   1.000
_cell.length_b   1.000
_cell.length_c   1.000
_cell.angle_alpha   90.00
_cell.angle_beta   90.00
_cell.angle_gamma   90.00
#
_symmetry.space_group_name_H-M   'P 1'
#
loop_
_entity.id
_entity.type
_entity.pdbx_description
1 polymer ?
#
loop_
_entity_poly.entity_id
_entity_poly.type
_entity_poly.pdbx_seq_one_letter_code
_entity_poly.pdbx_strand_id
1 'polypeptide(L)'
;MSPQKVEGVKHSGPTTMVLYFTGATNILYTFGGHAVTVEIMHAMWKPQKFKLIYLMATLYVLTLTLPSASAVYWAFGDNLLTHSNALALLPRTGFRDTAVVLMLIHQFITFGFACTPLYFVWEKFIQMHETKSIFTVYIIPALAHMVTFASASARENAVERPPSLLGGWAGSYAINSFVVVWVLIVGFGFGGWASMLNFIRQVDTFGLFTKCYQCPHTKLE
;
A
#
# COMPACT_ATOMS: atom_id res chain seq x y z
N MET A 1 -0.89 29.05 11.22
CA MET A 1 -2.33 29.03 11.54
C MET A 1 -2.50 28.09 12.72
N SER A 2 -2.65 28.62 13.93
CA SER A 2 -2.97 27.80 15.10
C SER A 2 -4.37 27.20 14.91
N PRO A 3 -4.59 25.91 15.19
CA PRO A 3 -5.92 25.33 15.09
C PRO A 3 -6.79 25.97 16.18
N GLN A 4 -7.71 26.84 15.78
CA GLN A 4 -8.77 27.30 16.66
C GLN A 4 -9.70 26.11 16.96
N LYS A 5 -10.04 25.92 18.22
CA LYS A 5 -10.96 24.87 18.65
C LYS A 5 -12.31 25.12 17.98
N VAL A 6 -12.83 24.12 17.26
CA VAL A 6 -14.17 24.21 16.69
C VAL A 6 -15.19 24.26 17.84
N GLU A 7 -16.15 25.19 17.80
CA GLU A 7 -17.11 25.33 18.90
C GLU A 7 -17.96 24.07 19.08
N GLY A 8 -18.18 23.67 20.33
CA GLY A 8 -19.05 22.53 20.68
C GLY A 8 -18.45 21.13 20.47
N VAL A 9 -17.17 20.98 20.14
CA VAL A 9 -16.55 19.64 19.99
C VAL A 9 -16.47 18.86 21.31
N LYS A 10 -16.89 17.60 21.25
CA LYS A 10 -16.80 16.63 22.34
C LYS A 10 -15.48 15.87 22.28
N HIS A 11 -14.92 15.53 23.43
CA HIS A 11 -13.71 14.72 23.58
C HIS A 11 -14.02 13.51 24.44
N SER A 12 -14.28 12.37 23.79
CA SER A 12 -14.63 11.12 24.44
C SER A 12 -13.52 10.08 24.25
N GLY A 13 -13.31 9.24 25.26
CA GLY A 13 -12.56 8.00 25.08
C GLY A 13 -13.34 7.00 24.20
N PRO A 14 -12.73 5.86 23.84
CA PRO A 14 -13.41 4.82 23.07
C PRO A 14 -14.62 4.27 23.84
N THR A 15 -15.83 4.55 23.35
CA THR A 15 -17.10 4.14 23.99
C THR A 15 -17.58 2.76 23.53
N THR A 16 -16.95 2.20 22.49
CA THR A 16 -17.29 0.90 21.94
C THR A 16 -16.03 0.07 21.69
N MET A 17 -16.18 -1.26 21.68
CA MET A 17 -15.07 -2.18 21.35
C MET A 17 -14.49 -1.93 19.96
N VAL A 18 -15.33 -1.56 19.00
CA VAL A 18 -14.89 -1.21 17.64
C VAL A 18 -13.95 0.00 17.68
N LEU A 19 -14.33 1.08 18.38
CA LEU A 19 -13.48 2.27 18.52
C LEU A 19 -12.15 1.96 19.21
N TYR A 20 -12.17 1.11 20.25
CA TYR A 20 -10.97 0.69 20.95
C TYR A 20 -10.01 -0.05 20.00
N PHE A 21 -10.49 -1.09 19.32
CA PHE A 21 -9.65 -1.88 18.42
C PHE A 21 -9.19 -1.09 17.20
N THR A 22 -10.05 -0.26 16.60
CA THR A 22 -9.65 0.63 15.50
C THR A 22 -8.55 1.59 15.95
N GLY A 23 -8.67 2.21 17.12
CA GLY A 23 -7.63 3.08 17.68
C GLY A 23 -6.32 2.32 17.96
N ALA A 24 -6.41 1.15 18.60
CA ALA A 24 -5.25 0.30 18.87
C ALA A 24 -4.53 -0.14 17.59
N THR A 25 -5.28 -0.54 16.56
CA THR A 25 -4.72 -0.89 15.25
C THR A 25 -4.06 0.31 14.57
N ASN A 26 -4.63 1.52 14.65
CA ASN A 26 -4.01 2.72 14.09
C ASN A 26 -2.68 3.05 14.78
N ILE A 27 -2.60 2.89 16.11
CA ILE A 27 -1.37 3.07 16.88
C ILE A 27 -0.34 2.00 16.48
N LEU A 28 -0.75 0.73 16.44
CA LEU A 28 0.11 -0.37 16.01
C LEU A 28 0.60 -0.19 14.58
N TYR A 29 -0.22 0.34 13.67
CA TYR A 29 0.19 0.65 12.30
C TYR A 29 1.22 1.79 12.27
N THR A 30 0.98 2.85 13.04
CA THR A 30 1.88 4.02 13.11
C THR A 30 3.26 3.67 13.65
N PHE A 31 3.33 2.77 14.63
CA PHE A 31 4.59 2.34 15.26
C PHE A 31 5.04 0.92 14.84
N GLY A 32 4.37 0.32 13.86
CA GLY A 32 4.53 -1.09 13.47
C GLY A 32 5.76 -1.41 12.63
N GLY A 33 6.64 -0.43 12.39
CA GLY A 33 7.86 -0.57 11.57
C GLY A 33 8.92 -1.52 12.14
N HIS A 34 8.65 -2.17 13.26
CA HIS A 34 9.57 -3.11 13.93
C HIS A 34 10.03 -4.25 13.02
N ALA A 35 9.19 -4.71 12.09
CA ALA A 35 9.56 -5.78 11.15
C ALA A 35 10.73 -5.40 10.21
N VAL A 36 10.93 -4.10 9.95
CA VAL A 36 11.97 -3.59 9.03
C VAL A 36 13.30 -3.32 9.76
N THR A 37 13.32 -3.44 11.09
CA THR A 37 14.51 -3.11 11.91
C THR A 37 15.72 -3.97 11.60
N VAL A 38 15.52 -5.25 11.30
CA VAL A 38 16.60 -6.19 10.96
C VAL A 38 17.24 -5.80 9.62
N GLU A 39 16.43 -5.47 8.62
CA GLU A 39 16.91 -5.03 7.29
C GLU A 39 17.69 -3.71 7.39
N ILE A 40 17.17 -2.75 8.16
CA ILE A 40 17.88 -1.47 8.40
C ILE A 40 19.20 -1.74 9.11
N MET A 41 19.20 -2.58 10.14
CA MET A 41 20.41 -2.92 10.89
C MET A 41 21.48 -3.54 9.97
N HIS A 42 21.11 -4.42 9.04
CA HIS A 42 22.04 -4.99 8.07
C HIS A 42 22.56 -3.97 7.04
N ALA A 43 21.75 -2.96 6.68
CA ALA A 43 22.16 -1.89 5.77
C ALA A 43 23.03 -0.80 6.43
N MET A 44 23.15 -0.79 7.76
CA MET A 44 23.94 0.22 8.47
C MET A 44 25.44 -0.02 8.34
N TRP A 45 26.20 1.06 8.12
CA TRP A 45 27.67 1.04 8.17
C TRP A 45 28.24 0.55 9.51
N LYS A 46 27.55 0.83 10.63
CA LYS A 46 27.93 0.38 11.99
C LYS A 46 26.72 -0.22 12.73
N PRO A 47 26.39 -1.51 12.52
CA PRO A 47 25.18 -2.13 13.08
C PRO A 47 25.15 -2.15 14.62
N GLN A 48 26.31 -2.17 15.29
CA GLN A 48 26.38 -2.20 16.75
C GLN A 48 25.78 -0.95 17.43
N LYS A 49 25.67 0.17 16.71
CA LYS A 49 25.04 1.40 17.21
C LYS A 49 23.53 1.44 17.00
N PHE A 50 22.94 0.42 16.37
CA PHE A 50 21.53 0.39 16.00
C PHE A 50 20.61 0.68 17.20
N LYS A 51 20.84 0.07 18.36
CA LYS A 51 19.98 0.22 19.55
C LYS A 51 19.80 1.69 19.97
N LEU A 52 20.90 2.44 20.02
CA LEU A 52 20.87 3.86 20.42
C LEU A 52 20.22 4.72 19.34
N ILE A 53 20.58 4.51 18.08
CA ILE A 53 20.02 5.28 16.95
C ILE A 53 18.52 5.02 16.82
N TYR A 54 18.10 3.77 16.97
CA TYR A 54 16.70 3.36 16.95
C TYR A 54 15.90 4.02 18.08
N LEU A 55 16.44 4.05 19.30
CA LEU A 55 15.81 4.72 20.43
C LEU A 55 15.67 6.23 20.17
N MET A 56 16.74 6.89 19.70
CA MET A 56 16.71 8.32 19.38
C MET A 56 15.73 8.64 18.24
N ALA A 57 15.70 7.81 17.20
CA ALA A 57 14.74 7.95 16.10
C ALA A 57 13.30 7.77 16.59
N THR A 58 13.04 6.80 17.47
CA THR A 58 11.72 6.57 18.06
C THR A 58 11.28 7.77 18.88
N LEU A 59 12.14 8.30 19.74
CA LEU A 59 11.87 9.51 20.52
C LEU A 59 11.60 10.71 19.60
N TYR A 60 12.41 10.89 18.56
CA TYR A 60 12.19 11.95 17.57
C TYR A 60 10.82 11.82 16.88
N VAL A 61 10.45 10.63 16.40
CA VAL A 61 9.14 10.40 15.78
C VAL A 61 8.01 10.69 16.78
N LEU A 62 8.14 10.28 18.05
CA LEU A 62 7.16 10.61 19.08
C LEU A 62 7.01 12.12 19.28
N THR A 63 8.11 12.89 19.23
CA THR A 63 8.04 14.36 19.33
C THR A 63 7.37 15.03 18.13
N LEU A 64 7.32 14.38 16.95
CA LEU A 64 6.58 14.89 15.80
C LEU A 64 5.10 14.47 15.86
N THR A 65 4.84 13.21 16.19
CA THR A 65 3.51 12.61 16.13
C THR A 65 2.62 13.04 17.30
N LEU A 66 3.13 13.05 18.54
CA LEU A 66 2.29 13.35 19.71
C LEU A 66 1.76 14.79 19.71
N PRO A 67 2.57 15.84 19.45
CA PRO A 67 2.06 17.21 19.42
C PRO A 67 1.08 17.45 18.26
N SER A 68 1.35 16.89 17.08
CA SER A 68 0.48 17.05 15.91
C SER A 68 -0.87 16.33 16.12
N ALA A 69 -0.86 15.09 16.59
CA ALA A 69 -2.07 14.36 16.92
C ALA A 69 -2.87 15.05 18.04
N SER A 70 -2.19 15.53 19.09
CA SER A 70 -2.83 16.26 20.19
C SER A 70 -3.47 17.56 19.72
N ALA A 71 -2.81 18.32 18.85
CA ALA A 71 -3.35 19.56 18.29
C ALA A 71 -4.60 19.31 17.43
N VAL A 72 -4.58 18.27 16.60
CA VAL A 72 -5.72 17.88 15.75
C VAL A 72 -6.88 17.34 16.58
N TYR A 73 -6.60 16.49 17.57
CA TYR A 73 -7.62 15.98 18.50
C TYR A 73 -8.22 17.11 19.35
N TRP A 74 -7.40 18.05 19.82
CA TRP A 74 -7.87 19.25 20.52
C TRP A 74 -8.83 20.08 19.66
N ALA A 75 -8.54 20.24 18.38
CA ALA A 75 -9.31 21.05 17.46
C ALA A 75 -10.66 20.42 17.06
N PHE A 76 -10.68 19.11 16.79
CA PHE A 76 -11.80 18.42 16.15
C PHE A 76 -12.50 17.37 17.02
N GLY A 77 -11.84 16.86 18.07
CA GLY A 77 -12.40 15.89 19.01
C GLY A 77 -13.00 14.66 18.32
N ASP A 78 -14.20 14.27 18.76
CA ASP A 78 -14.91 13.06 18.32
C ASP A 78 -15.28 13.08 16.83
N ASN A 79 -15.23 14.23 16.15
CA ASN A 79 -15.45 14.30 14.69
C ASN A 79 -14.40 13.50 13.90
N LEU A 80 -13.22 13.27 14.48
CA LEU A 80 -12.16 12.44 13.88
C LEU A 80 -12.54 10.95 13.84
N LEU A 81 -13.49 10.51 14.68
CA LEU A 81 -13.89 9.10 14.76
C LEU A 81 -14.74 8.65 13.57
N THR A 82 -15.41 9.58 12.90
CA THR A 82 -16.32 9.31 11.78
C THR A 82 -15.68 9.58 10.41
N HIS A 83 -14.44 10.07 10.38
CA HIS A 83 -13.73 10.42 9.15
C HIS A 83 -12.46 9.58 9.01
N SER A 84 -12.16 9.18 7.77
CA SER A 84 -10.97 8.37 7.46
C SER A 84 -9.65 9.14 7.51
N ASN A 85 -9.70 10.48 7.51
CA ASN A 85 -8.53 11.34 7.54
C ASN A 85 -8.85 12.68 8.23
N ALA A 86 -7.94 13.16 9.09
CA ALA A 86 -8.09 14.43 9.78
C ALA A 86 -8.12 15.65 8.83
N LEU A 87 -7.43 15.58 7.68
CA LEU A 87 -7.42 16.64 6.67
C LEU A 87 -8.79 16.86 6.02
N ALA A 88 -9.70 15.88 6.10
CA ALA A 88 -11.06 16.03 5.59
C ALA A 88 -11.88 17.06 6.39
N LEU A 89 -11.55 17.28 7.67
CA LEU A 89 -12.22 18.24 8.55
C LEU A 89 -11.73 19.68 8.35
N LEU A 90 -10.61 19.87 7.64
CA LEU A 90 -10.07 21.20 7.37
C LEU A 90 -10.85 21.89 6.23
N PRO A 91 -11.08 23.21 6.35
CA PRO A 91 -11.76 23.98 5.30
C PRO A 91 -10.96 23.93 3.99
N ARG A 92 -11.68 23.88 2.86
CA ARG A 92 -11.08 23.82 1.51
C ARG A 92 -10.20 25.06 1.29
N THR A 93 -8.89 24.86 1.23
CA THR A 93 -7.88 25.90 0.99
C THR A 93 -6.72 25.29 0.21
N GLY A 94 -5.96 26.10 -0.53
CA GLY A 94 -4.79 25.60 -1.28
C GLY A 94 -3.75 24.90 -0.39
N PHE A 95 -3.60 25.34 0.87
CA PHE A 95 -2.73 24.70 1.86
C PHE A 95 -3.20 23.28 2.22
N ARG A 96 -4.50 23.12 2.45
CA ARG A 96 -5.09 21.81 2.70
C ARG A 96 -4.93 20.88 1.50
N ASP A 97 -5.20 21.38 0.30
CA ASP A 97 -5.12 20.55 -0.91
C ASP A 97 -3.66 20.13 -1.19
N THR A 98 -2.69 21.01 -0.94
CA THR A 98 -1.26 20.67 -0.96
C THR A 98 -0.91 19.60 0.07
N ALA A 99 -1.41 19.73 1.30
CA ALA A 99 -1.17 18.75 2.36
C ALA A 99 -1.75 17.37 2.02
N VAL A 100 -2.93 17.31 1.39
CA VAL A 100 -3.52 16.06 0.90
C VAL A 100 -2.65 15.43 -0.18
N VAL A 101 -2.19 16.19 -1.18
CA VAL A 101 -1.29 15.67 -2.22
C VAL A 101 0.00 15.11 -1.62
N LEU A 102 0.61 15.83 -0.67
CA LEU A 102 1.80 15.34 0.03
C LEU A 102 1.52 14.05 0.82
N MET A 103 0.36 13.95 1.46
CA MET A 103 -0.05 12.73 2.17
C MET A 103 -0.24 11.55 1.22
N LEU A 104 -0.77 11.76 0.01
CA LEU A 104 -0.90 10.71 -1.00
C LEU A 104 0.45 10.22 -1.51
N ILE A 105 1.37 11.15 -1.78
CA ILE A 105 2.75 10.81 -2.17
C ILE A 105 3.42 9.99 -1.07
N HIS A 106 3.31 10.44 0.18
CA HIS A 106 3.80 9.70 1.33
C HIS A 106 3.21 8.27 1.37
N GLN A 107 1.89 8.13 1.25
CA GLN A 107 1.21 6.83 1.31
C GLN A 107 1.68 5.86 0.21
N PHE A 108 1.93 6.37 -1.00
CA PHE A 108 2.45 5.57 -2.11
C PHE A 108 3.87 5.07 -1.84
N ILE A 109 4.75 5.93 -1.35
CA ILE A 109 6.13 5.58 -0.99
C ILE A 109 6.14 4.56 0.15
N THR A 110 5.36 4.79 1.22
CA THR A 110 5.25 3.87 2.36
C THR A 110 4.75 2.50 1.94
N PHE A 111 3.76 2.43 1.03
CA PHE A 111 3.29 1.16 0.48
C PHE A 111 4.42 0.42 -0.25
N GLY A 112 5.19 1.11 -1.10
CA GLY A 112 6.36 0.54 -1.76
C GLY A 112 7.37 -0.06 -0.77
N PHE A 113 7.72 0.69 0.28
CA PHE A 113 8.62 0.19 1.33
C PHE A 113 8.07 -1.00 2.12
N ALA A 114 6.76 -1.04 2.40
CA ALA A 114 6.14 -2.14 3.13
C ALA A 114 6.03 -3.42 2.30
N CYS A 115 5.85 -3.30 0.98
CA CYS A 115 5.83 -4.46 0.09
C CYS A 115 7.20 -5.11 -0.09
N THR A 116 8.29 -4.33 -0.08
CA THR A 116 9.67 -4.82 -0.27
C THR A 116 10.07 -6.00 0.64
N PRO A 117 9.93 -5.94 1.98
CA PRO A 117 10.27 -7.07 2.85
C PRO A 117 9.31 -8.26 2.68
N LEU A 118 8.02 -8.02 2.41
CA LEU A 118 7.07 -9.10 2.11
C LEU A 118 7.47 -9.85 0.85
N TYR A 119 7.91 -9.12 -0.17
CA TYR A 119 8.46 -9.70 -1.39
C TYR A 119 9.71 -10.53 -1.12
N PHE A 120 10.66 -10.04 -0.32
CA PHE A 120 11.84 -10.83 0.03
C PHE A 120 11.54 -12.08 0.87
N VAL A 121 10.63 -11.99 1.85
CA VAL A 121 10.20 -13.15 2.64
C VAL A 121 9.49 -14.18 1.75
N TRP A 122 8.63 -13.71 0.85
CA TRP A 122 7.92 -14.57 -0.10
C TRP A 122 8.88 -15.24 -1.09
N GLU A 123 9.85 -14.50 -1.63
CA GLU A 123 10.92 -15.04 -2.48
C GLU A 123 11.75 -16.11 -1.76
N LYS A 124 12.05 -15.90 -0.48
CA LYS A 124 12.81 -16.85 0.34
C LYS A 124 12.00 -18.10 0.70
N PHE A 125 10.71 -17.95 0.97
CA PHE A 125 9.80 -19.07 1.23
C PHE A 125 9.68 -20.00 0.01
N ILE A 126 9.69 -19.44 -1.20
CA ILE A 126 9.60 -20.17 -2.48
C ILE A 126 10.99 -20.53 -3.02
N GLN A 127 12.06 -20.20 -2.29
CA GLN A 127 13.45 -20.53 -2.64
C GLN A 127 13.91 -19.93 -3.98
N MET A 128 13.39 -18.77 -4.35
CA MET A 128 13.64 -18.08 -5.64
C MET A 128 14.61 -16.89 -5.54
N HIS A 129 15.32 -16.75 -4.42
CA HIS A 129 16.12 -15.57 -4.04
C HIS A 129 17.22 -15.16 -5.04
N GLU A 130 17.56 -16.03 -5.99
CA GLU A 130 18.54 -15.77 -7.06
C GLU A 130 17.93 -15.10 -8.32
N THR A 131 16.59 -15.00 -8.44
CA THR A 131 15.93 -14.57 -9.68
C THR A 131 15.30 -13.18 -9.55
N LYS A 132 15.76 -12.21 -10.35
CA LYS A 132 15.29 -10.81 -10.34
C LYS A 132 13.79 -10.68 -10.67
N SER A 133 13.02 -10.13 -9.72
CA SER A 133 11.66 -9.55 -9.85
C SER A 133 10.47 -10.51 -9.98
N ILE A 134 9.39 -10.24 -9.21
CA ILE A 134 8.14 -11.04 -9.11
C ILE A 134 7.31 -11.07 -10.40
N PHE A 135 7.40 -10.05 -11.26
CA PHE A 135 6.79 -10.09 -12.60
C PHE A 135 7.42 -11.21 -13.46
N THR A 136 8.64 -11.62 -13.10
CA THR A 136 9.45 -12.66 -13.73
C THR A 136 9.27 -14.05 -13.11
N VAL A 137 8.47 -14.22 -12.05
CA VAL A 137 8.42 -15.46 -11.27
C VAL A 137 7.31 -16.42 -11.71
N TYR A 138 6.15 -15.89 -12.13
CA TYR A 138 5.02 -16.72 -12.56
C TYR A 138 4.72 -16.58 -14.06
N ILE A 139 4.79 -15.35 -14.58
CA ILE A 139 4.44 -15.08 -15.97
C ILE A 139 5.59 -15.48 -16.89
N ILE A 140 6.82 -15.05 -16.62
CA ILE A 140 7.97 -15.35 -17.48
C ILE A 140 8.31 -16.85 -17.53
N PRO A 141 8.32 -17.64 -16.44
CA PRO A 141 8.64 -19.06 -16.52
C PRO A 141 7.51 -19.85 -17.16
N ALA A 142 6.25 -19.50 -16.90
CA ALA A 142 5.09 -20.10 -17.56
C ALA A 142 5.09 -19.81 -19.07
N LEU A 143 5.30 -18.55 -19.47
CA LEU A 143 5.40 -18.15 -20.87
C LEU A 143 6.66 -18.72 -21.53
N ALA A 144 7.81 -18.70 -20.86
CA ALA A 144 9.05 -19.27 -21.37
C ALA A 144 8.94 -20.78 -21.56
N HIS A 145 8.29 -21.51 -20.64
CA HIS A 145 8.00 -22.93 -20.81
C HIS A 145 7.06 -23.16 -22.01
N MET A 146 6.00 -22.37 -22.13
CA MET A 146 5.08 -22.44 -23.27
C MET A 146 5.75 -22.10 -24.60
N VAL A 147 6.70 -21.17 -24.63
CA VAL A 147 7.44 -20.79 -25.85
C VAL A 147 8.50 -21.83 -26.20
N THR A 148 9.25 -22.31 -25.21
CA THR A 148 10.34 -23.29 -25.39
C THR A 148 9.82 -24.62 -25.91
N PHE A 149 8.62 -25.04 -25.48
CA PHE A 149 7.98 -26.28 -25.90
C PHE A 149 6.85 -26.08 -26.91
N ALA A 150 6.80 -24.93 -27.60
CA ALA A 150 5.73 -24.64 -28.57
C ALA A 150 5.80 -25.57 -29.80
N SER A 151 7.00 -25.97 -30.20
CA SER A 151 7.21 -26.88 -31.33
C SER A 151 7.01 -28.35 -30.93
N ALA A 152 6.52 -29.17 -31.87
CA ALA A 152 6.40 -30.62 -31.66
C ALA A 152 7.78 -31.27 -31.44
N SER A 153 8.80 -30.83 -32.17
CA SER A 153 10.17 -31.32 -32.04
C SER A 153 10.78 -31.05 -30.66
N ALA A 154 10.50 -29.89 -30.03
CA ALA A 154 11.00 -29.60 -28.69
C ALA A 154 10.33 -30.47 -27.60
N ARG A 155 9.06 -30.86 -27.79
CA ARG A 155 8.32 -31.71 -26.84
C ARG A 155 8.75 -33.17 -26.90
N GLU A 156 9.09 -33.66 -28.09
CA GLU A 156 9.55 -35.04 -28.28
C GLU A 156 10.97 -35.27 -27.71
N ASN A 157 11.84 -34.26 -27.82
CA ASN A 157 13.22 -34.27 -27.34
C ASN A 157 13.38 -33.80 -25.87
N ALA A 158 12.28 -33.59 -25.15
CA ALA A 158 12.35 -33.13 -23.77
C ALA A 158 12.91 -34.23 -22.84
N VAL A 159 13.91 -33.85 -22.03
CA VAL A 159 14.59 -34.74 -21.06
C VAL A 159 13.62 -35.22 -19.97
N GLU A 160 12.70 -34.35 -19.54
CA GLU A 160 11.64 -34.66 -18.60
C GLU A 160 10.28 -34.42 -19.26
N ARG A 161 9.41 -35.43 -19.24
CA ARG A 161 8.04 -35.32 -19.77
C ARG A 161 7.07 -35.00 -18.63
N PRO A 162 6.09 -34.11 -18.85
CA PRO A 162 5.10 -33.80 -17.83
C PRO A 162 4.31 -35.07 -17.47
N PRO A 163 4.04 -35.28 -16.17
CA PRO A 163 3.38 -36.50 -15.69
C PRO A 163 2.04 -36.71 -16.39
N SER A 164 1.85 -37.91 -16.94
CA SER A 164 0.64 -38.29 -17.69
C SER A 164 -0.62 -38.21 -16.84
N LEU A 165 -0.49 -38.41 -15.52
CA LEU A 165 -1.57 -38.28 -14.54
C LEU A 165 -2.21 -36.88 -14.53
N LEU A 166 -1.42 -35.83 -14.80
CA LEU A 166 -1.88 -34.43 -14.85
C LEU A 166 -2.23 -33.96 -16.27
N GLY A 167 -2.45 -34.88 -17.22
CA GLY A 167 -2.82 -34.55 -18.60
C GLY A 167 -1.64 -34.23 -19.52
N GLY A 168 -0.41 -34.58 -19.12
CA GLY A 168 0.80 -34.43 -19.93
C GLY A 168 1.05 -32.99 -20.40
N TRP A 169 1.41 -32.81 -21.67
CA TRP A 169 1.70 -31.48 -22.22
C TRP A 169 0.47 -30.57 -22.25
N ALA A 170 -0.71 -31.10 -22.55
CA ALA A 170 -1.95 -30.31 -22.57
C ALA A 170 -2.28 -29.77 -21.16
N GLY A 171 -2.11 -30.60 -20.13
CA GLY A 171 -2.30 -30.18 -18.74
C GLY A 171 -1.28 -29.14 -18.26
N SER A 172 0.00 -29.32 -18.61
CA SER A 172 1.06 -28.34 -18.29
C SER A 172 0.77 -26.96 -18.92
N TYR A 173 0.35 -26.91 -20.18
CA TYR A 173 -0.04 -25.66 -20.85
C TYR A 173 -1.28 -25.02 -20.23
N ALA A 174 -2.27 -25.84 -19.83
CA ALA A 174 -3.48 -25.36 -19.18
C ALA A 174 -3.18 -24.73 -17.81
N ILE A 175 -2.34 -25.38 -17.00
CA ILE A 175 -1.91 -24.88 -15.69
C ILE A 175 -1.11 -23.59 -15.84
N ASN A 176 -0.14 -23.56 -16.76
CA ASN A 176 0.68 -22.37 -17.02
C ASN A 176 -0.17 -21.19 -17.50
N SER A 177 -1.13 -21.44 -18.40
CA SER A 177 -2.07 -20.42 -18.87
C SER A 177 -2.98 -19.92 -17.74
N PHE A 178 -3.47 -20.83 -16.90
CA PHE A 178 -4.29 -20.47 -15.74
C PHE A 178 -3.52 -19.59 -14.76
N VAL A 179 -2.26 -19.93 -14.43
CA VAL A 179 -1.41 -19.13 -13.54
C VAL A 179 -1.18 -17.73 -14.09
N VAL A 180 -0.88 -17.59 -15.39
CA VAL A 180 -0.69 -16.28 -16.04
C VAL A 180 -1.96 -15.44 -15.94
N VAL A 181 -3.11 -16.01 -16.32
CA VAL A 181 -4.40 -15.32 -16.30
C VAL A 181 -4.82 -14.95 -14.87
N TRP A 182 -4.63 -15.86 -13.93
CA TRP A 182 -5.01 -15.66 -12.53
C TRP A 182 -4.19 -14.56 -11.87
N VAL A 183 -2.87 -14.53 -12.08
CA VAL A 183 -1.98 -13.49 -11.55
C VAL A 183 -2.33 -12.12 -12.14
N LEU A 184 -2.67 -12.05 -13.43
CA LEU A 184 -3.11 -10.81 -14.07
C LEU A 184 -4.46 -10.32 -13.52
N ILE A 185 -5.43 -11.21 -13.31
CA ILE A 185 -6.76 -10.85 -12.81
C ILE A 185 -6.72 -10.48 -11.32
N VAL A 186 -6.07 -11.27 -10.48
CA VAL A 186 -6.10 -11.08 -9.03
C VAL A 186 -5.03 -10.09 -8.56
N GLY A 187 -3.80 -10.22 -9.06
CA GLY A 187 -2.70 -9.36 -8.68
C GLY A 187 -2.84 -7.96 -9.28
N PHE A 188 -2.89 -7.86 -10.61
CA PHE A 188 -3.00 -6.57 -11.30
C PHE A 188 -4.43 -6.05 -11.38
N GLY A 189 -5.39 -6.90 -11.70
CA GLY A 189 -6.80 -6.53 -11.86
C GLY A 189 -7.42 -6.06 -10.55
N PHE A 190 -7.73 -6.97 -9.63
CA PHE A 190 -8.40 -6.61 -8.38
C PHE A 190 -7.56 -5.73 -7.46
N GLY A 191 -6.25 -6.01 -7.32
CA GLY A 191 -5.34 -5.18 -6.54
C GLY A 191 -5.20 -3.76 -7.10
N GLY A 192 -5.00 -3.63 -8.42
CA GLY A 192 -4.95 -2.34 -9.10
C GLY A 192 -6.28 -1.61 -9.10
N TRP A 193 -7.40 -2.31 -9.29
CA TRP A 193 -8.75 -1.76 -9.27
C TRP A 193 -9.14 -1.21 -7.90
N ALA A 194 -8.88 -1.94 -6.81
CA ALA A 194 -9.17 -1.47 -5.45
C ALA A 194 -8.35 -0.22 -5.11
N SER A 195 -7.07 -0.19 -5.50
CA SER A 195 -6.19 0.96 -5.32
C SER A 195 -6.64 2.16 -6.17
N MET A 196 -7.01 1.92 -7.43
CA MET A 196 -7.52 2.93 -8.37
C MET A 196 -8.87 3.51 -7.93
N LEU A 197 -9.81 2.69 -7.44
CA LEU A 197 -11.08 3.18 -6.90
C LEU A 197 -10.87 4.01 -5.63
N ASN A 198 -9.94 3.62 -4.76
CA ASN A 198 -9.59 4.45 -3.61
C ASN A 198 -8.97 5.77 -4.04
N PHE A 199 -8.12 5.74 -5.07
CA PHE A 199 -7.54 6.94 -5.66
C PHE A 199 -8.62 7.85 -6.29
N ILE A 200 -9.51 7.32 -7.12
CA ILE A 200 -10.61 8.07 -7.76
C ILE A 200 -11.55 8.65 -6.71
N ARG A 201 -11.95 7.87 -5.70
CA ARG A 201 -12.80 8.39 -4.60
C ARG A 201 -12.12 9.53 -3.85
N GLN A 202 -10.80 9.44 -3.65
CA GLN A 202 -10.04 10.53 -3.05
C GLN A 202 -9.97 11.73 -4.01
N VAL A 203 -9.74 11.53 -5.30
CA VAL A 203 -9.76 12.59 -6.32
C VAL A 203 -11.12 13.28 -6.41
N ASP A 204 -12.24 12.55 -6.38
CA ASP A 204 -13.60 13.10 -6.39
C ASP A 204 -13.91 13.87 -5.11
N THR A 205 -13.43 13.37 -3.97
CA THR A 205 -13.58 14.03 -2.68
C THR A 205 -12.78 15.35 -2.64
N PHE A 206 -11.55 15.34 -3.15
CA PHE A 206 -10.61 16.45 -3.01
C PHE A 206 -10.59 17.41 -4.21
N GLY A 207 -11.11 17.01 -5.38
CA GLY A 207 -11.24 17.85 -6.57
C GLY A 207 -9.89 18.30 -7.13
N LEU A 208 -9.03 17.34 -7.50
CA LEU A 208 -7.70 17.62 -8.10
C LEU A 208 -7.78 18.28 -9.49
N PHE A 209 -8.98 18.32 -10.09
CA PHE A 209 -9.29 19.10 -11.28
C PHE A 209 -10.33 20.17 -10.94
N THR A 210 -10.08 21.40 -11.38
CA THR A 210 -10.91 22.58 -11.13
C THR A 210 -12.39 22.35 -11.47
N LYS A 211 -13.27 22.90 -10.63
CA LYS A 211 -14.73 22.71 -10.57
C LYS A 211 -15.56 23.09 -11.82
N CYS A 212 -15.00 23.28 -13.01
CA CYS A 212 -15.79 23.70 -14.16
C CYS A 212 -15.49 22.87 -15.41
N TYR A 213 -15.88 21.60 -15.38
CA TYR A 213 -16.21 20.85 -16.58
C TYR A 213 -17.73 20.90 -16.72
N GLN A 214 -18.23 21.64 -17.73
CA GLN A 214 -19.65 21.95 -18.02
C GLN A 214 -20.37 23.00 -17.16
N CYS A 215 -19.77 24.18 -16.89
CA CYS A 215 -20.63 25.30 -16.44
C CYS A 215 -21.35 25.92 -17.66
N PRO A 216 -22.67 26.22 -17.56
CA PRO A 216 -23.33 27.06 -18.57
C PRO A 216 -22.75 28.48 -18.53
N HIS A 217 -22.58 29.09 -19.70
CA HIS A 217 -22.10 30.47 -19.82
C HIS A 217 -23.05 31.45 -19.14
N THR A 218 -22.48 32.28 -18.27
CA THR A 218 -23.12 33.43 -17.63
C THR A 218 -23.82 34.30 -18.67
N LYS A 219 -25.11 34.57 -18.46
CA LYS A 219 -25.71 35.89 -18.70
C LYS A 219 -26.83 36.10 -17.70
N LEU A 220 -26.61 36.95 -16.71
CA LEU A 220 -27.70 37.75 -16.16
C LEU A 220 -27.13 39.14 -15.88
N GLU A 221 -27.75 40.10 -16.57
CA GLU A 221 -27.66 41.55 -16.41
C GLU A 221 -28.14 42.01 -15.03
#